data_AF-A0A4E0RLV1-F1
#
_entry.id   AF-A0A4E0RLV1-F1
#
_cell.length_a   1.000
_cell.length_b   1.000
_cell.length_c   1.000
_cell.angle_alpha   90.00
_cell.angle_beta   90.00
_cell.angle_gamma   90.00
#
_symmetry.space_group_name_H-M   'P 1'
#
loop_
_entity.id
_entity.type
_entity.pdbx_description
1 polymer ?
#
loop_
_entity_poly.entity_id
_entity_poly.type
_entity_poly.pdbx_seq_one_letter_code
_entity_poly.pdbx_strand_id
1 'polypeptide(L)'
;QIYEKHPQLVENIGVPVCILFAPNATVQKNKEYAPYRVPTVPEVFRHLFVDVNNTAKQVGGHFNILLSDDTIGSIVCRKFCSHILNHHGPEGLAVIEWNTKTKNESTKITRAYSITSIGIINLALDNSIGNRKLLLKYILKLDDVTNELYPKGGEEEMAIDYPIVKWNKFSLSQKNILEAQIKKYLIPCIELIFFNTHEFNLAFEILCNELNNIKKLAESDQQDALDARQVINQILDYMPIGEGKSFESARLVCRNFESKVKKAKDEQVSPMLQYALFQRAIFEAWAQILDIARCCIPDPREVTKGFVKLLNLALADRGQFFYFDQVYMQHTVFNGTQIIVRQETRKILTQLLIAHLANPFNAKQVCSEIGIKGKNAKILIKKLQEKGEMAAGEFPKYCELARKKTFKANYHVYLSIDGKERAELAEAEDEQKRHLREVKEGNRTKADVSDRFDVLVDKHVKSDVDIAIKALKNSLFENDTVILEKRGEYKKKI
;
A
#
# COMPACT_ATOMS: atom_id res chain seq x y z
N GLN A 1 -22.08 21.35 -35.74
CA GLN A 1 -23.06 20.26 -35.97
C GLN A 1 -24.32 20.32 -35.09
N ILE A 2 -24.29 20.24 -33.75
CA ILE A 2 -25.54 20.32 -32.94
C ILE A 2 -26.18 21.72 -33.00
N TYR A 3 -25.38 22.78 -32.88
CA TYR A 3 -25.83 24.18 -32.99
C TYR A 3 -26.48 24.50 -34.34
N GLU A 4 -25.98 23.89 -35.41
CA GLU A 4 -26.47 24.10 -36.78
C GLU A 4 -27.70 23.26 -37.09
N LYS A 5 -27.81 22.06 -36.50
CA LYS A 5 -28.90 21.12 -36.80
C LYS A 5 -30.12 21.28 -35.89
N HIS A 6 -29.94 21.76 -34.65
CA HIS A 6 -31.02 21.91 -33.68
C HIS A 6 -30.90 23.18 -32.82
N PRO A 7 -30.92 24.38 -33.45
CA PRO A 7 -30.72 25.66 -32.74
C PRO A 7 -31.74 25.93 -31.62
N GLN A 8 -32.96 25.40 -31.78
CA GLN A 8 -34.07 25.57 -30.84
C GLN A 8 -33.84 24.82 -29.50
N LEU A 9 -33.00 23.78 -29.49
CA LEU A 9 -32.66 23.03 -28.27
C LEU A 9 -31.59 23.73 -27.41
N VAL A 10 -30.84 24.66 -28.01
CA VAL A 10 -29.72 25.38 -27.38
C VAL A 10 -30.03 26.86 -27.12
N GLU A 11 -31.16 27.36 -27.63
CA GLU A 11 -31.57 28.78 -27.57
C GLU A 11 -31.63 29.34 -26.14
N ASN A 12 -31.93 28.50 -25.14
CA ASN A 12 -31.98 28.86 -23.73
C ASN A 12 -30.91 28.18 -22.86
N ILE A 13 -29.89 27.56 -23.48
CA ILE A 13 -28.79 26.95 -22.75
C ILE A 13 -27.72 28.00 -22.52
N GLY A 14 -27.70 28.56 -21.30
CA GLY A 14 -26.57 29.34 -20.82
C GLY A 14 -25.37 28.43 -20.61
N VAL A 15 -24.40 28.47 -21.52
CA VAL A 15 -23.10 27.79 -21.32
C VAL A 15 -22.21 28.73 -20.50
N PRO A 16 -21.86 28.40 -19.25
CA PRO A 16 -20.91 29.20 -18.50
C PRO A 16 -19.54 29.07 -19.16
N VAL A 17 -19.06 30.16 -19.74
CA VAL A 17 -17.71 30.25 -20.32
C VAL A 17 -16.79 30.88 -19.27
N CYS A 18 -15.85 30.10 -18.76
CA CYS A 18 -14.78 30.63 -17.90
C CYS A 18 -13.57 30.94 -18.78
N ILE A 19 -13.21 32.23 -18.88
CA ILE A 19 -11.99 32.67 -19.55
C ILE A 19 -10.95 32.98 -18.47
N LEU A 20 -9.92 32.15 -18.40
CA LEU A 20 -8.82 32.29 -17.46
C LEU A 20 -7.58 32.83 -18.17
N PHE A 21 -7.11 33.98 -17.71
CA PHE A 21 -5.95 34.67 -18.28
C PHE A 21 -4.84 34.76 -17.25
N ALA A 22 -3.70 34.13 -17.53
CA ALA A 22 -2.51 34.14 -16.68
C ALA A 22 -1.38 34.98 -17.34
N PRO A 23 -1.47 36.33 -17.30
CA PRO A 23 -0.60 37.23 -18.08
C PRO A 23 0.89 37.09 -17.77
N ASN A 24 1.23 36.64 -16.57
CA ASN A 24 2.62 36.47 -16.14
C ASN A 24 3.20 35.08 -16.44
N ALA A 25 2.38 34.11 -16.87
CA ALA A 25 2.80 32.73 -17.16
C ALA A 25 3.47 32.59 -18.54
N THR A 26 4.34 33.54 -18.92
CA THR A 26 5.08 33.54 -20.18
C THR A 26 6.53 33.12 -19.97
N VAL A 27 7.16 32.55 -21.01
CA VAL A 27 8.58 32.17 -20.97
C VAL A 27 9.48 33.37 -20.66
N GLN A 28 9.13 34.55 -21.20
CA GLN A 28 9.89 35.78 -21.02
C GLN A 28 9.84 36.29 -19.58
N LYS A 29 8.65 36.37 -18.98
CA LYS A 29 8.46 36.73 -17.57
C LYS A 29 9.17 35.76 -16.63
N ASN A 30 9.11 34.46 -16.92
CA ASN A 30 9.83 33.45 -16.13
C ASN A 30 11.37 33.63 -16.17
N LYS A 31 11.92 34.15 -17.28
CA LYS A 31 13.35 34.49 -17.36
C LYS A 31 13.68 35.77 -16.58
N GLU A 32 12.82 36.79 -16.68
CA GLU A 32 12.99 38.06 -15.96
C GLU A 32 12.93 37.90 -14.44
N TYR A 33 12.06 37.03 -13.95
CA TYR A 33 11.92 36.78 -12.51
C TYR A 33 12.91 35.75 -11.96
N ALA A 34 13.85 35.21 -12.75
CA ALA A 34 14.83 34.25 -12.25
C ALA A 34 15.60 34.80 -11.02
N PRO A 35 15.81 34.00 -9.95
CA PRO A 35 15.59 32.55 -9.85
C PRO A 35 14.15 32.13 -9.51
N TYR A 36 13.20 33.07 -9.44
CA TYR A 36 11.81 32.81 -9.11
C TYR A 36 11.01 32.30 -10.31
N ARG A 37 10.17 31.30 -10.08
CA ARG A 37 9.32 30.71 -11.13
C ARG A 37 7.87 31.16 -10.99
N VAL A 38 7.32 31.68 -12.07
CA VAL A 38 5.88 31.93 -12.24
C VAL A 38 5.18 30.61 -12.63
N PRO A 39 4.04 30.26 -11.98
CA PRO A 39 3.25 29.08 -12.34
C PRO A 39 2.92 29.04 -13.83
N THR A 40 2.97 27.86 -14.42
CA THR A 40 2.55 27.65 -15.81
C THR A 40 1.03 27.63 -15.92
N VAL A 41 0.51 27.90 -17.12
CA VAL A 41 -0.93 27.84 -17.40
C VAL A 41 -1.56 26.50 -16.94
N PRO A 42 -1.00 25.31 -17.25
CA PRO A 42 -1.54 24.05 -16.73
C PRO A 42 -1.54 23.94 -15.20
N GLU A 43 -0.56 24.51 -14.50
CA GLU A 43 -0.50 24.49 -13.02
C GLU A 43 -1.60 25.40 -12.42
N VAL A 44 -1.79 26.59 -12.99
CA VAL A 44 -2.89 27.49 -12.60
C VAL A 44 -4.24 26.80 -12.79
N PHE A 45 -4.45 26.16 -13.94
CA PHE A 45 -5.66 25.40 -14.20
C PHE A 45 -5.85 24.24 -13.21
N ARG A 46 -4.80 23.48 -12.89
CA ARG A 46 -4.90 22.38 -11.90
C ARG A 46 -5.32 22.89 -10.53
N HIS A 47 -4.70 23.96 -10.02
CA HIS A 47 -5.08 24.54 -8.73
C HIS A 47 -6.53 25.02 -8.73
N LEU A 48 -6.95 25.74 -9.77
CA LEU A 48 -8.35 26.18 -9.91
C LEU A 48 -9.32 25.00 -9.94
N PHE A 49 -9.01 23.93 -10.68
CA PHE A 49 -9.83 22.73 -10.69
C PHE A 49 -9.87 22.08 -9.32
N VAL A 50 -8.75 21.96 -8.60
CA VAL A 50 -8.71 21.42 -7.23
C VAL A 50 -9.58 22.26 -6.29
N ASP A 51 -9.47 23.58 -6.35
CA ASP A 51 -10.20 24.50 -5.48
C ASP A 51 -11.71 24.44 -5.74
N VAL A 52 -12.12 24.50 -7.01
CA VAL A 52 -13.52 24.34 -7.44
C VAL A 52 -14.08 22.98 -7.04
N ASN A 53 -13.28 21.92 -7.17
CA ASN A 53 -13.67 20.55 -6.83
C ASN A 53 -13.73 20.27 -5.32
N ASN A 54 -12.97 21.01 -4.52
CA ASN A 54 -13.05 20.95 -3.07
C ASN A 54 -14.27 21.73 -2.53
N THR A 55 -14.79 22.70 -3.30
CA THR A 55 -15.94 23.55 -2.92
C THR A 55 -17.27 23.14 -3.56
N ALA A 56 -17.27 22.49 -4.73
CA ALA A 56 -18.44 21.92 -5.39
C ALA A 56 -18.40 20.38 -5.37
N LYS A 57 -19.57 19.72 -5.39
CA LYS A 57 -19.80 18.25 -5.34
C LYS A 57 -18.53 17.39 -5.49
N GLN A 58 -18.18 16.69 -4.41
CA GLN A 58 -17.00 15.84 -4.25
C GLN A 58 -16.69 14.98 -5.50
N VAL A 59 -15.68 15.37 -6.27
CA VAL A 59 -15.09 14.51 -7.31
C VAL A 59 -14.24 13.41 -6.68
N GLY A 60 -14.03 12.33 -7.43
CA GLY A 60 -13.48 11.08 -6.91
C GLY A 60 -12.08 11.18 -6.32
N GLY A 61 -11.81 10.32 -5.33
CA GLY A 61 -10.59 10.39 -4.52
C GLY A 61 -9.30 10.31 -5.34
N HIS A 62 -9.28 9.53 -6.42
CA HIS A 62 -8.12 9.46 -7.32
C HIS A 62 -7.86 10.77 -8.06
N PHE A 63 -8.91 11.49 -8.44
CA PHE A 63 -8.79 12.76 -9.15
C PHE A 63 -8.12 13.83 -8.28
N ASN A 64 -8.49 13.91 -7.00
CA ASN A 64 -7.87 14.84 -6.05
C ASN A 64 -6.38 14.56 -5.84
N ILE A 65 -5.99 13.28 -5.77
CA ILE A 65 -4.59 12.87 -5.66
C ILE A 65 -3.82 13.28 -6.92
N LEU A 66 -4.38 13.02 -8.11
CA LEU A 66 -3.70 13.33 -9.36
C LEU A 66 -3.63 14.83 -9.65
N LEU A 67 -4.57 15.63 -9.18
CA LEU A 67 -4.58 17.07 -9.45
C LEU A 67 -3.81 17.92 -8.44
N SER A 68 -3.65 17.46 -7.19
CA SER A 68 -2.94 18.22 -6.16
C SER A 68 -1.45 18.37 -6.51
N ASP A 69 -0.95 19.60 -6.46
CA ASP A 69 0.47 19.91 -6.68
C ASP A 69 1.22 20.19 -5.36
N ASP A 70 0.55 20.05 -4.22
CA ASP A 70 1.00 20.52 -2.91
C ASP A 70 1.71 19.45 -2.08
N THR A 71 1.71 18.19 -2.55
CA THR A 71 2.33 17.07 -1.83
C THR A 71 3.24 16.25 -2.74
N ILE A 72 4.31 15.72 -2.14
CA ILE A 72 5.22 14.79 -2.81
C ILE A 72 4.46 13.53 -3.23
N GLY A 73 3.52 13.03 -2.42
CA GLY A 73 2.70 11.85 -2.74
C GLY A 73 1.90 11.99 -4.04
N SER A 74 1.25 13.13 -4.24
CA SER A 74 0.53 13.44 -5.48
C SER A 74 1.44 13.48 -6.71
N ILE A 75 2.61 14.11 -6.56
CA ILE A 75 3.64 14.15 -7.62
C ILE A 75 4.10 12.73 -7.96
N VAL A 76 4.40 11.92 -6.93
CA VAL A 76 4.81 10.52 -7.09
C VAL A 76 3.77 9.73 -7.85
N CYS A 77 2.49 9.82 -7.50
CA CYS A 77 1.42 9.08 -8.18
C CYS A 77 1.36 9.42 -9.68
N ARG A 78 1.42 10.71 -10.04
CA ARG A 78 1.42 11.13 -11.46
C ARG A 78 2.65 10.62 -12.22
N LYS A 79 3.84 10.79 -11.63
CA LYS A 79 5.08 10.37 -12.28
C LYS A 79 5.17 8.85 -12.37
N PHE A 80 4.64 8.13 -11.38
CA PHE A 80 4.52 6.67 -11.39
C PHE A 80 3.65 6.19 -12.55
N CYS A 81 2.41 6.69 -12.68
CA CYS A 81 1.54 6.30 -13.80
C CYS A 81 2.18 6.62 -15.16
N SER A 82 2.81 7.79 -15.29
CA SER A 82 3.52 8.17 -16.53
C SER A 82 4.70 7.23 -16.83
N HIS A 83 5.45 6.84 -15.79
CA HIS A 83 6.58 5.93 -15.91
C HIS A 83 6.14 4.53 -16.31
N ILE A 84 5.11 3.99 -15.66
CA ILE A 84 4.57 2.67 -15.97
C ILE A 84 4.00 2.61 -17.38
N LEU A 85 3.25 3.63 -17.82
CA LEU A 85 2.76 3.70 -19.21
C LEU A 85 3.91 3.64 -20.23
N ASN A 86 5.04 4.28 -19.94
CA ASN A 86 6.18 4.32 -20.85
C ASN A 86 7.04 3.05 -20.84
N HIS A 87 7.10 2.32 -19.71
CA HIS A 87 7.99 1.14 -19.56
C HIS A 87 7.25 -0.20 -19.71
N HIS A 88 5.99 -0.27 -19.27
CA HIS A 88 5.14 -1.48 -19.28
C HIS A 88 3.92 -1.35 -20.19
N GLY A 89 3.80 -0.23 -20.92
CA GLY A 89 2.69 0.02 -21.83
C GLY A 89 1.34 0.27 -21.14
N PRO A 90 0.27 0.36 -21.94
CA PRO A 90 -1.11 0.48 -21.43
C PRO A 90 -1.51 -0.66 -20.48
N GLU A 91 -0.98 -1.86 -20.68
CA GLU A 91 -1.21 -3.03 -19.84
C GLU A 91 -0.69 -2.83 -18.41
N GLY A 92 0.52 -2.27 -18.27
CA GLY A 92 1.07 -1.93 -16.96
C GLY A 92 0.25 -0.86 -16.25
N LEU A 93 -0.30 0.10 -17.00
CA LEU A 93 -1.20 1.11 -16.41
C LEU A 93 -2.57 0.52 -16.02
N ALA A 94 -3.07 -0.46 -16.77
CA ALA A 94 -4.36 -1.10 -16.53
C ALA A 94 -4.42 -1.86 -15.19
N VAL A 95 -3.29 -2.37 -14.68
CA VAL A 95 -3.24 -3.01 -13.35
C VAL A 95 -3.20 -2.01 -12.17
N ILE A 96 -3.12 -0.71 -12.43
CA ILE A 96 -3.09 0.33 -11.40
C ILE A 96 -4.41 1.08 -11.43
N GLU A 97 -5.18 1.08 -10.35
CA GLU A 97 -6.40 1.88 -10.29
C GLU A 97 -6.09 3.36 -10.08
N TRP A 98 -6.43 4.19 -11.07
CA TRP A 98 -6.18 5.64 -11.04
C TRP A 98 -7.41 6.50 -11.37
N ASN A 99 -8.58 5.91 -11.61
CA ASN A 99 -9.81 6.63 -11.95
C ASN A 99 -11.04 6.04 -11.23
N THR A 100 -11.15 6.33 -9.93
CA THR A 100 -12.24 5.82 -9.08
C THR A 100 -13.04 6.99 -8.51
N LYS A 101 -14.37 6.89 -8.61
CA LYS A 101 -15.30 8.01 -8.34
C LYS A 101 -15.49 8.29 -6.85
N THR A 102 -15.23 7.37 -5.94
CA THR A 102 -15.42 7.61 -4.50
C THR A 102 -14.10 7.58 -3.73
N LYS A 103 -14.00 8.40 -2.68
CA LYS A 103 -12.82 8.46 -1.80
C LYS A 103 -12.59 7.14 -1.06
N ASN A 104 -13.65 6.45 -0.66
CA ASN A 104 -13.53 5.18 0.05
C ASN A 104 -12.96 4.08 -0.86
N GLU A 105 -13.42 4.02 -2.11
CA GLU A 105 -12.92 3.03 -3.08
C GLU A 105 -11.51 3.35 -3.56
N SER A 106 -11.10 4.63 -3.61
CA SER A 106 -9.72 4.98 -4.02
C SER A 106 -8.63 4.35 -3.16
N THR A 107 -8.94 3.95 -1.92
CA THR A 107 -7.99 3.34 -0.99
C THR A 107 -8.11 1.82 -0.92
N LYS A 108 -8.82 1.21 -1.87
CA LYS A 108 -9.03 -0.24 -1.99
C LYS A 108 -8.75 -0.66 -3.44
N ILE A 109 -8.59 -1.97 -3.62
CA ILE A 109 -8.59 -2.58 -4.93
C ILE A 109 -10.02 -3.01 -5.23
N THR A 110 -10.55 -2.62 -6.39
CA THR A 110 -11.94 -2.86 -6.79
C THR A 110 -12.05 -3.78 -7.99
N ARG A 111 -11.07 -3.75 -8.90
CA ARG A 111 -11.08 -4.53 -10.14
C ARG A 111 -10.31 -5.82 -9.94
N ALA A 112 -10.79 -6.90 -10.56
CA ALA A 112 -10.18 -8.22 -10.44
C ALA A 112 -8.72 -8.25 -10.90
N TYR A 113 -8.41 -7.53 -11.98
CA TYR A 113 -7.11 -7.51 -12.62
C TYR A 113 -6.12 -6.50 -12.04
N SER A 114 -6.54 -5.61 -11.13
CA SER A 114 -5.65 -4.64 -10.51
C SER A 114 -4.66 -5.32 -9.55
N ILE A 115 -3.45 -4.78 -9.47
CA ILE A 115 -2.45 -5.12 -8.45
C ILE A 115 -2.37 -4.07 -7.36
N THR A 116 -2.74 -2.81 -7.64
CA THR A 116 -2.74 -1.72 -6.66
C THR A 116 -3.61 -0.55 -7.12
N SER A 117 -3.71 0.50 -6.29
CA SER A 117 -4.32 1.78 -6.65
C SER A 117 -3.41 2.95 -6.26
N ILE A 118 -3.52 4.08 -6.97
CA ILE A 118 -2.77 5.29 -6.61
C ILE A 118 -3.17 5.80 -5.21
N GLY A 119 -4.39 5.55 -4.76
CA GLY A 119 -4.81 5.93 -3.42
C GLY A 119 -4.17 5.07 -2.33
N ILE A 120 -3.91 3.78 -2.60
CA ILE A 120 -3.12 2.93 -1.70
C ILE A 120 -1.68 3.43 -1.65
N ILE A 121 -1.05 3.67 -2.81
CA ILE A 121 0.34 4.16 -2.90
C ILE A 121 0.50 5.50 -2.16
N ASN A 122 -0.36 6.48 -2.44
CA ASN A 122 -0.30 7.79 -1.81
C ASN A 122 -0.42 7.68 -0.28
N LEU A 123 -1.45 6.98 0.20
CA LEU A 123 -1.67 6.82 1.63
C LEU A 123 -0.55 6.01 2.31
N ALA A 124 0.03 5.02 1.61
CA ALA A 124 1.14 4.22 2.13
C ALA A 124 2.41 5.08 2.29
N LEU A 125 2.75 5.89 1.29
CA LEU A 125 3.88 6.80 1.30
C LEU A 125 3.72 7.91 2.35
N ASP A 126 2.56 8.55 2.42
CA ASP A 126 2.24 9.58 3.42
C ASP A 126 2.51 9.07 4.85
N ASN A 127 2.03 7.85 5.14
CA ASN A 127 2.15 7.25 6.46
C ASN A 127 3.57 6.75 6.78
N SER A 128 4.31 6.26 5.78
CA SER A 128 5.59 5.58 5.99
C SER A 128 6.78 6.55 5.88
N ILE A 129 6.69 7.56 5.02
CA ILE A 129 7.78 8.50 4.71
C ILE A 129 7.43 9.93 5.12
N GLY A 130 6.17 10.34 5.01
CA GLY A 130 5.77 11.76 5.08
C GLY A 130 6.27 12.53 6.32
N ASN A 131 6.34 11.85 7.47
CA ASN A 131 6.80 12.45 8.74
C ASN A 131 8.28 12.14 9.08
N ARG A 132 9.03 11.44 8.21
CA ARG A 132 10.41 11.01 8.47
C ARG A 132 11.41 11.86 7.67
N LYS A 133 11.82 13.02 8.22
CA LYS A 133 12.72 13.98 7.54
C LYS A 133 13.98 13.31 6.97
N LEU A 134 14.66 12.48 7.77
CA LEU A 134 15.91 11.82 7.36
C LEU A 134 15.68 10.79 6.25
N LEU A 135 14.59 10.03 6.32
CA LEU A 135 14.24 9.06 5.30
C LEU A 135 13.88 9.75 3.98
N LEU A 136 13.09 10.83 4.05
CA LEU A 136 12.75 11.64 2.88
C LEU A 136 14.02 12.20 2.21
N LYS A 137 14.96 12.72 3.01
CA LYS A 137 16.24 13.23 2.52
C LYS A 137 17.04 12.14 1.79
N TYR A 138 17.10 10.95 2.39
CA TYR A 138 17.81 9.80 1.84
C TYR A 138 17.17 9.28 0.55
N ILE A 139 15.86 9.04 0.54
CA ILE A 139 15.17 8.40 -0.58
C ILE A 139 15.13 9.27 -1.84
N LEU A 140 15.05 10.59 -1.65
CA LEU A 140 15.09 11.57 -2.74
C LEU A 140 16.49 12.14 -2.97
N LYS A 141 17.51 11.63 -2.27
CA LYS A 141 18.90 12.08 -2.43
C LYS A 141 19.05 13.60 -2.38
N LEU A 142 18.33 14.25 -1.46
CA LEU A 142 18.26 15.71 -1.43
C LEU A 142 19.61 16.35 -1.11
N ASP A 143 20.51 15.62 -0.44
CA ASP A 143 21.90 16.05 -0.22
C ASP A 143 22.61 16.39 -1.54
N ASP A 144 22.40 15.59 -2.59
CA ASP A 144 23.03 15.74 -3.91
C ASP A 144 22.59 17.03 -4.64
N VAL A 145 21.43 17.59 -4.28
CA VAL A 145 20.82 18.77 -4.91
C VAL A 145 20.59 19.92 -3.92
N THR A 146 21.29 19.90 -2.78
CA THR A 146 21.10 20.90 -1.70
C THR A 146 21.28 22.33 -2.22
N ASN A 147 22.30 22.57 -3.05
CA ASN A 147 22.60 23.90 -3.59
C ASN A 147 21.53 24.39 -4.58
N GLU A 148 20.89 23.48 -5.31
CA GLU A 148 19.79 23.81 -6.23
C GLU A 148 18.49 24.08 -5.46
N LEU A 149 18.25 23.34 -4.37
CA LEU A 149 17.08 23.51 -3.51
C LEU A 149 17.16 24.79 -2.66
N TYR A 150 18.36 25.22 -2.30
CA TYR A 150 18.64 26.34 -1.41
C TYR A 150 19.79 27.24 -1.94
N PRO A 151 19.57 27.97 -3.05
CA PRO A 151 20.63 28.73 -3.73
C PRO A 151 21.12 29.98 -2.97
N LYS A 152 20.44 30.40 -1.89
CA LYS A 152 20.72 31.67 -1.16
C LYS A 152 21.28 31.50 0.26
N GLY A 153 21.63 30.29 0.67
CA GLY A 153 22.09 29.98 2.04
C GLY A 153 21.54 28.63 2.50
N GLY A 154 22.25 27.96 3.42
CA GLY A 154 21.94 26.59 3.86
C GLY A 154 20.56 26.43 4.52
N GLU A 155 20.21 25.19 4.92
CA GLU A 155 18.91 24.78 5.52
C GLU A 155 18.42 25.65 6.73
N GLU A 156 19.23 26.60 7.21
CA GLU A 156 19.01 27.40 8.42
C GLU A 156 18.39 28.80 8.16
N GLU A 157 18.46 29.36 6.94
CA GLU A 157 17.77 30.62 6.62
C GLU A 157 16.43 30.34 5.93
N MET A 158 15.34 30.49 6.69
CA MET A 158 13.96 30.34 6.22
C MET A 158 13.53 31.46 5.27
N ALA A 159 14.04 31.47 4.04
CA ALA A 159 13.45 32.30 2.99
C ALA A 159 12.04 31.77 2.67
N ILE A 160 11.03 32.65 2.66
CA ILE A 160 9.63 32.33 2.30
C ILE A 160 9.56 31.55 0.98
N ASP A 161 10.48 31.86 0.06
CA ASP A 161 10.54 31.31 -1.30
C ASP A 161 11.24 29.95 -1.42
N TYR A 162 12.00 29.52 -0.41
CA TYR A 162 12.74 28.26 -0.37
C TYR A 162 12.57 27.57 0.99
N PRO A 163 11.35 27.16 1.34
CA PRO A 163 11.12 26.49 2.61
C PRO A 163 11.90 25.18 2.69
N ILE A 164 12.22 24.74 3.91
CA ILE A 164 12.74 23.40 4.15
C ILE A 164 11.74 22.39 3.58
N VAL A 165 12.22 21.56 2.64
CA VAL A 165 11.40 20.55 1.99
C VAL A 165 10.85 19.57 3.04
N LYS A 166 9.52 19.51 3.10
CA LYS A 166 8.75 18.47 3.79
C LYS A 166 7.78 17.84 2.80
N TRP A 167 7.19 16.73 3.20
CA TRP A 167 6.27 15.97 2.36
C TRP A 167 5.12 16.80 1.76
N ASN A 168 4.62 17.77 2.52
CA ASN A 168 3.53 18.69 2.16
C ASN A 168 3.96 20.17 2.18
N LYS A 169 5.27 20.45 2.10
CA LYS A 169 5.79 21.83 2.14
C LYS A 169 7.03 21.95 1.25
N PHE A 170 6.88 22.62 0.12
CA PHE A 170 7.96 23.01 -0.80
C PHE A 170 7.45 24.16 -1.69
N SER A 171 8.34 24.96 -2.26
CA SER A 171 7.95 26.02 -3.19
C SER A 171 7.87 25.54 -4.65
N LEU A 172 7.22 26.34 -5.51
CA LEU A 172 7.17 26.07 -6.96
C LEU A 172 8.56 26.04 -7.61
N SER A 173 9.51 26.83 -7.09
CA SER A 173 10.90 26.84 -7.53
C SER A 173 11.59 25.50 -7.24
N GLN A 174 11.30 24.89 -6.07
CA GLN A 174 11.85 23.58 -5.68
C GLN A 174 11.17 22.39 -6.38
N LYS A 175 9.92 22.56 -6.84
CA LYS A 175 9.10 21.49 -7.43
C LYS A 175 9.79 20.74 -8.56
N ASN A 176 10.41 21.43 -9.52
CA ASN A 176 11.06 20.77 -10.67
C ASN A 176 12.23 19.89 -10.24
N ILE A 177 13.01 20.35 -9.26
CA ILE A 177 14.13 19.60 -8.70
C ILE A 177 13.60 18.35 -8.01
N LEU A 178 12.57 18.50 -7.17
CA LEU A 178 11.92 17.37 -6.50
C LEU A 178 11.31 16.38 -7.50
N GLU A 179 10.67 16.85 -8.57
CA GLU A 179 10.14 15.99 -9.63
C GLU A 179 11.25 15.15 -10.30
N ALA A 180 12.42 15.75 -10.53
CA ALA A 180 13.57 15.05 -11.10
C ALA A 180 14.11 13.99 -10.13
N GLN A 181 14.25 14.32 -8.84
CA GLN A 181 14.68 13.38 -7.80
C GLN A 181 13.69 12.22 -7.62
N ILE A 182 12.38 12.52 -7.61
CA ILE A 182 11.31 11.51 -7.53
C ILE A 182 11.42 10.54 -8.70
N LYS A 183 11.48 11.03 -9.93
CA LYS A 183 11.62 10.19 -11.14
C LYS A 183 12.89 9.33 -11.09
N LYS A 184 14.00 9.88 -10.60
CA LYS A 184 15.31 9.21 -10.61
C LYS A 184 15.44 8.12 -9.53
N TYR A 185 14.91 8.38 -8.33
CA TYR A 185 15.19 7.53 -7.16
C TYR A 185 13.95 6.85 -6.57
N LEU A 186 12.82 7.55 -6.46
CA LEU A 186 11.62 7.00 -5.80
C LEU A 186 10.76 6.15 -6.74
N ILE A 187 10.48 6.62 -7.96
CA ILE A 187 9.67 5.89 -8.94
C ILE A 187 10.23 4.48 -9.25
N PRO A 188 11.54 4.31 -9.51
CA PRO A 188 12.10 2.98 -9.75
C PRO A 188 11.96 2.04 -8.55
N CYS A 189 11.96 2.58 -7.32
CA CYS A 189 11.74 1.75 -6.14
C CYS A 189 10.31 1.22 -6.06
N ILE A 190 9.31 2.06 -6.37
CA ILE A 190 7.90 1.65 -6.36
C ILE A 190 7.64 0.64 -7.48
N GLU A 191 8.23 0.85 -8.66
CA GLU A 191 8.19 -0.11 -9.76
C GLU A 191 8.78 -1.46 -9.34
N LEU A 192 9.98 -1.49 -8.74
CA LEU A 192 10.59 -2.73 -8.23
C LEU A 192 9.66 -3.49 -7.28
N ILE A 193 8.99 -2.79 -6.36
CA ILE A 193 8.07 -3.43 -5.41
C ILE A 193 6.89 -4.10 -6.13
N PHE A 194 6.24 -3.42 -7.08
CA PHE A 194 5.03 -3.94 -7.73
C PHE A 194 5.27 -4.78 -8.98
N PHE A 195 6.40 -4.64 -9.67
CA PHE A 195 6.66 -5.34 -10.93
C PHE A 195 7.83 -6.33 -10.85
N ASN A 196 8.62 -6.34 -9.77
CA ASN A 196 9.72 -7.31 -9.59
C ASN A 196 9.53 -8.24 -8.38
N THR A 197 8.55 -7.99 -7.52
CA THR A 197 8.12 -8.99 -6.54
C THR A 197 7.35 -10.10 -7.25
N HIS A 198 7.71 -11.35 -6.99
CA HIS A 198 7.22 -12.52 -7.71
C HIS A 198 5.69 -12.59 -7.78
N GLU A 199 5.02 -12.49 -6.65
CA GLU A 199 3.55 -12.58 -6.57
C GLU A 199 2.84 -11.45 -7.34
N PHE A 200 3.36 -10.22 -7.29
CA PHE A 200 2.77 -9.11 -8.03
C PHE A 200 3.04 -9.24 -9.54
N ASN A 201 4.23 -9.70 -9.92
CA ASN A 201 4.56 -9.96 -11.32
C ASN A 201 3.69 -11.09 -11.90
N LEU A 202 3.47 -12.17 -11.15
CA LEU A 202 2.52 -13.23 -11.55
C LEU A 202 1.10 -12.68 -11.75
N ALA A 203 0.63 -11.81 -10.84
CA ALA A 203 -0.68 -11.18 -11.00
C ALA A 203 -0.77 -10.30 -12.27
N PHE A 204 0.32 -9.62 -12.63
CA PHE A 204 0.43 -8.86 -13.88
C PHE A 204 0.44 -9.77 -15.11
N GLU A 205 1.22 -10.86 -15.08
CA GLU A 205 1.27 -11.86 -16.16
C GLU A 205 -0.10 -12.50 -16.42
N ILE A 206 -0.87 -12.78 -15.36
CA ILE A 206 -2.25 -13.29 -15.49
C ILE A 206 -3.15 -12.31 -16.26
N LEU A 207 -3.09 -11.00 -15.97
CA LEU A 207 -3.81 -9.99 -16.76
C LEU A 207 -3.35 -10.08 -18.21
N CYS A 208 -2.05 -10.01 -18.47
CA CYS A 208 -1.49 -9.96 -19.82
C CYS A 208 -1.92 -11.18 -20.65
N ASN A 209 -1.91 -12.37 -20.05
CA ASN A 209 -2.35 -13.59 -20.71
C ASN A 209 -3.83 -13.54 -21.09
N GLU A 210 -4.72 -13.16 -20.17
CA GLU A 210 -6.15 -13.06 -20.45
C GLU A 210 -6.48 -11.92 -21.41
N LEU A 211 -5.77 -10.78 -21.33
CA LEU A 211 -5.96 -9.67 -22.24
C LEU A 211 -5.54 -10.06 -23.67
N ASN A 212 -4.46 -10.83 -23.82
CA ASN A 212 -4.05 -11.36 -25.12
C ASN A 212 -5.10 -12.29 -25.73
N ASN A 213 -5.86 -13.03 -24.92
CA ASN A 213 -6.98 -13.83 -25.41
C ASN A 213 -8.11 -12.95 -25.97
N ILE A 214 -8.40 -11.81 -25.33
CA ILE A 214 -9.41 -10.85 -25.81
C ILE A 214 -8.92 -10.12 -27.06
N LYS A 215 -7.64 -9.74 -27.13
CA LYS A 215 -7.04 -9.15 -28.33
C LYS A 215 -7.20 -10.06 -29.54
N LYS A 216 -6.91 -11.36 -29.39
CA LYS A 216 -7.13 -12.36 -30.44
C LYS A 216 -8.61 -12.47 -30.85
N LEU A 217 -9.54 -12.38 -29.90
CA LEU A 217 -10.98 -12.36 -30.19
C LEU A 217 -11.39 -11.10 -30.98
N ALA A 218 -10.85 -9.94 -30.61
CA ALA A 218 -11.09 -8.65 -31.25
C ALA A 218 -10.55 -8.55 -32.70
N GLU A 219 -9.55 -9.37 -33.02
CA GLU A 219 -8.95 -9.53 -34.35
C GLU A 219 -9.66 -10.59 -35.21
N SER A 220 -10.56 -11.39 -34.62
CA SER A 220 -11.30 -12.43 -35.34
C SER A 220 -12.50 -11.87 -36.11
N ASP A 221 -13.01 -12.64 -37.08
CA ASP A 221 -14.26 -12.35 -37.80
C ASP A 221 -15.52 -12.80 -37.05
N GLN A 222 -15.39 -13.18 -35.77
CA GLN A 222 -16.52 -13.62 -34.96
C GLN A 222 -17.43 -12.46 -34.58
N GLN A 223 -18.71 -12.77 -34.32
CA GLN A 223 -19.72 -11.79 -33.92
C GLN A 223 -19.31 -10.99 -32.67
N ASP A 224 -18.54 -11.60 -31.77
CA ASP A 224 -18.06 -11.01 -30.52
C ASP A 224 -16.84 -10.09 -30.70
N ALA A 225 -16.29 -9.94 -31.91
CA ALA A 225 -15.07 -9.15 -32.13
C ALA A 225 -15.26 -7.65 -31.81
N LEU A 226 -16.43 -7.08 -32.14
CA LEU A 226 -16.76 -5.69 -31.81
C LEU A 226 -16.91 -5.49 -30.30
N ASP A 227 -17.51 -6.46 -29.62
CA ASP A 227 -17.66 -6.45 -28.17
C ASP A 227 -16.29 -6.56 -27.47
N ALA A 228 -15.42 -7.43 -27.95
CA ALA A 228 -14.06 -7.59 -27.46
C ALA A 228 -13.23 -6.30 -27.59
N ARG A 229 -13.37 -5.54 -28.69
CA ARG A 229 -12.74 -4.22 -28.84
C ARG A 229 -13.20 -3.22 -27.80
N GLN A 230 -14.49 -3.18 -27.48
CA GLN A 230 -15.02 -2.32 -26.43
C GLN A 230 -14.46 -2.71 -25.05
N VAL A 231 -14.34 -4.01 -24.78
CA VAL A 231 -13.73 -4.50 -23.53
C VAL A 231 -12.25 -4.09 -23.44
N ILE A 232 -11.49 -4.20 -24.53
CA ILE A 232 -10.09 -3.72 -24.57
C ILE A 232 -10.00 -2.23 -24.25
N ASN A 233 -10.84 -1.40 -24.88
CA ASN A 233 -10.87 0.05 -24.63
C ASN A 233 -11.29 0.36 -23.19
N GLN A 234 -12.18 -0.44 -22.58
CA GLN A 234 -12.51 -0.28 -21.16
C GLN A 234 -11.32 -0.59 -20.24
N ILE A 235 -10.56 -1.64 -20.55
CA ILE A 235 -9.44 -2.08 -19.71
C ILE A 235 -8.24 -1.14 -19.86
N LEU A 236 -7.85 -0.83 -21.09
CA LEU A 236 -6.64 -0.07 -21.40
C LEU A 236 -6.86 1.44 -21.36
N ASP A 237 -7.97 1.93 -21.91
CA ASP A 237 -8.25 3.36 -22.06
C ASP A 237 -9.25 3.89 -21.02
N TYR A 238 -9.74 3.03 -20.13
CA TYR A 238 -10.76 3.38 -19.12
C TYR A 238 -12.06 3.93 -19.75
N MET A 239 -12.34 3.57 -21.01
CA MET A 239 -13.57 3.96 -21.69
C MET A 239 -14.74 3.10 -21.21
N PRO A 240 -15.75 3.66 -20.50
CA PRO A 240 -16.85 2.86 -20.00
C PRO A 240 -17.65 2.24 -21.15
N ILE A 241 -17.98 0.95 -21.04
CA ILE A 241 -18.96 0.33 -21.94
C ILE A 241 -20.32 1.03 -21.72
N GLY A 242 -20.99 1.37 -22.83
CA GLY A 242 -22.28 2.06 -22.81
C GLY A 242 -23.37 1.31 -22.05
N GLU A 243 -24.42 2.02 -21.66
CA GLU A 243 -25.61 1.43 -21.02
C GLU A 243 -26.67 1.06 -22.07
N GLY A 244 -27.52 0.07 -21.75
CA GLY A 244 -28.63 -0.38 -22.61
C GLY A 244 -28.41 -1.76 -23.26
N LYS A 245 -29.42 -2.23 -24.00
CA LYS A 245 -29.46 -3.57 -24.61
C LYS A 245 -28.36 -3.78 -25.66
N SER A 246 -27.99 -2.73 -26.41
CA SER A 246 -26.96 -2.77 -27.44
C SER A 246 -25.54 -3.05 -26.92
N PHE A 247 -25.32 -2.92 -25.61
CA PHE A 247 -24.02 -3.11 -24.95
C PHE A 247 -24.03 -4.28 -23.95
N GLU A 248 -25.10 -5.09 -23.92
CA GLU A 248 -25.23 -6.21 -22.99
C GLU A 248 -24.19 -7.31 -23.27
N SER A 249 -23.92 -7.58 -24.55
CA SER A 249 -22.91 -8.56 -24.98
C SER A 249 -21.49 -8.15 -24.56
N ALA A 250 -21.05 -6.93 -24.88
CA ALA A 250 -19.77 -6.39 -24.40
C ALA A 250 -19.61 -6.45 -22.87
N ARG A 251 -20.68 -6.15 -22.10
CA ARG A 251 -20.66 -6.29 -20.64
C ARG A 251 -20.53 -7.74 -20.18
N LEU A 252 -21.13 -8.69 -20.89
CA LEU A 252 -20.96 -10.12 -20.62
C LEU A 252 -19.52 -10.58 -20.90
N VAL A 253 -18.93 -10.17 -22.02
CA VAL A 253 -17.51 -10.43 -22.35
C VAL A 253 -16.59 -9.87 -21.26
N CYS A 254 -16.83 -8.64 -20.80
CA CYS A 254 -16.07 -8.01 -19.73
C CYS A 254 -16.19 -8.77 -18.39
N ARG A 255 -17.40 -9.21 -18.02
CA ARG A 255 -17.59 -10.02 -16.79
C ARG A 255 -16.88 -11.37 -16.87
N ASN A 256 -16.93 -12.02 -18.03
CA ASN A 256 -16.24 -13.29 -18.25
C ASN A 256 -14.73 -13.13 -18.13
N PHE A 257 -14.18 -12.04 -18.68
CA PHE A 257 -12.78 -11.67 -18.51
C PHE A 257 -12.41 -11.49 -17.04
N GLU A 258 -13.13 -10.63 -16.31
CA GLU A 258 -12.87 -10.35 -14.91
C GLU A 258 -12.96 -11.62 -14.05
N SER A 259 -13.93 -12.49 -14.35
CA SER A 259 -14.09 -13.78 -13.68
C SER A 259 -12.91 -14.72 -13.92
N LYS A 260 -12.41 -14.81 -15.16
CA LYS A 260 -11.22 -15.63 -15.49
C LYS A 260 -9.97 -15.12 -14.79
N VAL A 261 -9.71 -13.82 -14.84
CA VAL A 261 -8.56 -13.21 -14.16
C VAL A 261 -8.65 -13.43 -12.65
N LYS A 262 -9.83 -13.22 -12.05
CA LYS A 262 -10.03 -13.46 -10.62
C LYS A 262 -9.74 -14.91 -10.24
N LYS A 263 -10.31 -15.86 -10.98
CA LYS A 263 -10.09 -17.30 -10.73
C LYS A 263 -8.61 -17.67 -10.83
N ALA A 264 -7.92 -17.22 -11.87
CA ALA A 264 -6.49 -17.49 -12.04
C ALA A 264 -5.64 -16.89 -10.91
N LYS A 265 -5.97 -15.67 -10.44
CA LYS A 265 -5.32 -15.06 -9.28
C LYS A 265 -5.58 -15.83 -7.99
N ASP A 266 -6.82 -16.24 -7.74
CA ASP A 266 -7.18 -17.02 -6.54
C ASP A 266 -6.46 -18.39 -6.52
N GLU A 267 -6.11 -18.96 -7.68
CA GLU A 267 -5.38 -20.22 -7.81
C GLU A 267 -3.85 -20.07 -7.67
N GLN A 268 -3.28 -18.99 -8.21
CA GLN A 268 -1.83 -18.87 -8.41
C GLN A 268 -1.15 -17.83 -7.52
N VAL A 269 -1.89 -16.86 -7.00
CA VAL A 269 -1.34 -15.68 -6.32
C VAL A 269 -1.85 -15.61 -4.89
N SER A 270 -1.03 -15.06 -4.00
CA SER A 270 -1.41 -14.80 -2.62
C SER A 270 -2.62 -13.87 -2.53
N PRO A 271 -3.70 -14.25 -1.82
CA PRO A 271 -4.86 -13.36 -1.64
C PRO A 271 -4.52 -12.11 -0.84
N MET A 272 -3.39 -12.12 -0.11
CA MET A 272 -2.92 -11.00 0.68
C MET A 272 -2.67 -9.74 -0.15
N LEU A 273 -2.28 -9.90 -1.42
CA LEU A 273 -2.01 -8.78 -2.30
C LEU A 273 -3.23 -7.88 -2.54
N GLN A 274 -4.45 -8.42 -2.42
CA GLN A 274 -5.69 -7.66 -2.62
C GLN A 274 -6.03 -6.73 -1.44
N TYR A 275 -5.38 -6.91 -0.28
CA TYR A 275 -5.66 -6.09 0.89
C TYR A 275 -4.79 -4.83 0.91
N ALA A 276 -5.46 -3.67 0.79
CA ALA A 276 -4.83 -2.37 0.96
C ALA A 276 -4.04 -2.22 2.28
N LEU A 277 -4.49 -2.88 3.36
CA LEU A 277 -3.77 -2.88 4.64
C LEU A 277 -2.43 -3.60 4.56
N PHE A 278 -2.35 -4.70 3.80
CA PHE A 278 -1.11 -5.44 3.60
C PHE A 278 -0.14 -4.64 2.73
N GLN A 279 -0.61 -4.05 1.63
CA GLN A 279 0.23 -3.16 0.81
C GLN A 279 0.77 -1.97 1.60
N ARG A 280 -0.05 -1.37 2.47
CA ARG A 280 0.43 -0.31 3.37
C ARG A 280 1.45 -0.80 4.39
N ALA A 281 1.36 -2.06 4.83
CA ALA A 281 2.38 -2.68 5.67
C ALA A 281 3.69 -2.96 4.91
N ILE A 282 3.62 -3.30 3.62
CA ILE A 282 4.79 -3.43 2.74
C ILE A 282 5.59 -2.12 2.71
N PHE A 283 4.94 -0.99 2.46
CA PHE A 283 5.63 0.32 2.44
C PHE A 283 6.22 0.71 3.80
N GLU A 284 5.54 0.40 4.89
CA GLU A 284 6.05 0.68 6.23
C GLU A 284 7.27 -0.21 6.56
N ALA A 285 7.24 -1.49 6.21
CA ALA A 285 8.38 -2.40 6.36
C ALA A 285 9.57 -1.96 5.48
N TRP A 286 9.30 -1.56 4.24
CA TRP A 286 10.29 -0.98 3.33
C TRP A 286 10.95 0.27 3.91
N ALA A 287 10.15 1.19 4.44
CA ALA A 287 10.65 2.41 5.09
C ALA A 287 11.58 2.10 6.27
N GLN A 288 11.25 1.10 7.09
CA GLN A 288 12.13 0.66 8.19
C GLN A 288 13.46 0.09 7.69
N ILE A 289 13.46 -0.68 6.59
CA ILE A 289 14.69 -1.24 6.02
C ILE A 289 15.55 -0.15 5.39
N LEU A 290 14.94 0.82 4.70
CA LEU A 290 15.65 2.02 4.22
C LEU A 290 16.27 2.79 5.38
N ASP A 291 15.54 3.01 6.48
CA ASP A 291 16.04 3.71 7.66
C ASP A 291 17.25 3.00 8.30
N ILE A 292 17.27 1.66 8.29
CA ILE A 292 18.40 0.86 8.80
C ILE A 292 19.60 0.93 7.85
N ALA A 293 19.35 0.83 6.54
CA ALA A 293 20.38 0.70 5.52
C ALA A 293 21.02 2.03 5.09
N ARG A 294 20.34 3.18 5.26
CA ARG A 294 20.78 4.50 4.75
C ARG A 294 22.19 4.93 5.17
N CYS A 295 22.69 4.46 6.33
CA CYS A 295 24.05 4.75 6.78
C CYS A 295 25.14 3.96 6.05
N CYS A 296 24.77 2.85 5.40
CA CYS A 296 25.71 1.92 4.77
C CYS A 296 25.56 1.87 3.24
N ILE A 297 24.36 2.16 2.73
CA ILE A 297 24.01 2.09 1.32
C ILE A 297 23.58 3.47 0.85
N PRO A 298 24.34 4.15 -0.02
CA PRO A 298 23.95 5.45 -0.51
C PRO A 298 22.68 5.41 -1.37
N ASP A 299 22.53 4.41 -2.25
CA ASP A 299 21.45 4.36 -3.22
C ASP A 299 20.21 3.61 -2.69
N PRO A 300 19.05 4.27 -2.52
CA PRO A 300 17.83 3.62 -2.02
C PRO A 300 17.31 2.50 -2.93
N ARG A 301 17.68 2.50 -4.23
CA ARG A 301 17.24 1.49 -5.19
C ARG A 301 17.87 0.13 -4.90
N GLU A 302 19.13 0.10 -4.47
CA GLU A 302 19.80 -1.15 -4.09
C GLU A 302 19.20 -1.74 -2.81
N VAL A 303 18.85 -0.90 -1.83
CA VAL A 303 18.12 -1.34 -0.64
C VAL A 303 16.75 -1.92 -1.02
N THR A 304 16.08 -1.31 -1.99
CA THR A 304 14.77 -1.78 -2.47
C THR A 304 14.85 -3.15 -3.15
N LYS A 305 15.93 -3.46 -3.89
CA LYS A 305 16.15 -4.84 -4.41
C LYS A 305 16.23 -5.86 -3.27
N GLY A 306 16.98 -5.52 -2.22
CA GLY A 306 17.00 -6.31 -0.98
C GLY A 306 15.62 -6.49 -0.35
N PHE A 307 14.81 -5.43 -0.33
CA PHE A 307 13.45 -5.52 0.16
C PHE A 307 12.54 -6.39 -0.70
N VAL A 308 12.65 -6.33 -2.04
CA VAL A 308 11.94 -7.24 -2.95
C VAL A 308 12.33 -8.69 -2.67
N LYS A 309 13.61 -8.96 -2.38
CA LYS A 309 14.05 -10.30 -1.94
C LYS A 309 13.36 -10.73 -0.64
N LEU A 310 13.23 -9.84 0.34
CA LEU A 310 12.50 -10.13 1.57
C LEU A 310 11.03 -10.44 1.28
N LEU A 311 10.36 -9.65 0.42
CA LEU A 311 8.97 -9.92 0.04
C LEU A 311 8.82 -11.27 -0.64
N ASN A 312 9.71 -11.64 -1.54
CA ASN A 312 9.69 -12.95 -2.20
C ASN A 312 9.89 -14.11 -1.22
N LEU A 313 10.69 -13.92 -0.16
CA LEU A 313 10.85 -14.91 0.90
C LEU A 313 9.60 -14.98 1.80
N ALA A 314 9.02 -13.84 2.16
CA ALA A 314 7.86 -13.77 3.04
C ALA A 314 6.56 -14.22 2.37
N LEU A 315 6.48 -14.03 1.05
CA LEU A 315 5.35 -14.46 0.21
C LEU A 315 5.61 -15.79 -0.50
N ALA A 316 6.64 -16.54 -0.09
CA ALA A 316 6.87 -17.88 -0.61
C ALA A 316 5.63 -18.78 -0.42
N ASP A 317 5.47 -19.76 -1.31
CA ASP A 317 4.34 -20.70 -1.31
C ASP A 317 2.97 -19.97 -1.30
N ARG A 318 2.81 -18.95 -2.16
CA ARG A 318 1.61 -18.08 -2.26
C ARG A 318 1.29 -17.32 -0.97
N GLY A 319 2.31 -17.01 -0.17
CA GLY A 319 2.17 -16.30 1.09
C GLY A 319 1.44 -17.09 2.16
N GLN A 320 1.67 -18.41 2.23
CA GLN A 320 1.10 -19.30 3.24
C GLN A 320 1.34 -18.79 4.68
N PHE A 321 2.48 -18.13 4.92
CA PHE A 321 2.80 -17.47 6.19
C PHE A 321 1.73 -16.45 6.64
N PHE A 322 1.07 -15.79 5.69
CA PHE A 322 0.05 -14.77 5.96
C PHE A 322 -1.37 -15.29 5.75
N TYR A 323 -1.55 -16.59 5.53
CA TYR A 323 -2.86 -17.16 5.25
C TYR A 323 -3.72 -17.23 6.52
N PHE A 324 -5.04 -17.16 6.36
CA PHE A 324 -5.95 -17.12 7.51
C PHE A 324 -5.97 -18.43 8.30
N ASP A 325 -5.56 -19.55 7.70
CA ASP A 325 -5.49 -20.85 8.41
C ASP A 325 -4.41 -20.87 9.52
N GLN A 326 -3.46 -19.94 9.47
CA GLN A 326 -2.39 -19.85 10.45
C GLN A 326 -2.95 -19.40 11.80
N VAL A 327 -2.67 -20.18 12.84
CA VAL A 327 -3.18 -19.95 14.20
C VAL A 327 -2.77 -18.58 14.75
N TYR A 328 -1.58 -18.09 14.39
CA TYR A 328 -1.11 -16.77 14.79
C TYR A 328 -1.76 -15.62 14.02
N MET A 329 -2.31 -15.87 12.83
CA MET A 329 -3.02 -14.88 12.03
C MET A 329 -4.48 -14.68 12.48
N GLN A 330 -5.07 -15.69 13.11
CA GLN A 330 -6.41 -15.61 13.69
C GLN A 330 -6.46 -14.68 14.90
N HIS A 331 -7.55 -13.93 14.99
CA HIS A 331 -7.86 -12.86 15.96
C HIS A 331 -6.94 -11.63 15.89
N THR A 332 -5.72 -11.76 15.38
CA THR A 332 -4.74 -10.66 15.21
C THR A 332 -4.94 -9.93 13.89
N VAL A 333 -5.06 -10.68 12.80
CA VAL A 333 -5.21 -10.15 11.42
C VAL A 333 -6.56 -10.56 10.83
N PHE A 334 -7.00 -11.79 11.08
CA PHE A 334 -8.25 -12.34 10.54
C PHE A 334 -9.24 -12.69 11.65
N ASN A 335 -10.52 -12.69 11.31
CA ASN A 335 -11.58 -13.35 12.06
C ASN A 335 -12.28 -14.32 11.12
N GLY A 336 -11.98 -15.62 11.25
CA GLY A 336 -12.32 -16.59 10.21
C GLY A 336 -11.57 -16.24 8.92
N THR A 337 -12.28 -16.03 7.82
CA THR A 337 -11.68 -15.65 6.53
C THR A 337 -11.64 -14.13 6.31
N GLN A 338 -12.26 -13.34 7.18
CA GLN A 338 -12.38 -11.89 7.01
C GLN A 338 -11.21 -11.15 7.66
N ILE A 339 -10.57 -10.24 6.93
CA ILE A 339 -9.52 -9.39 7.49
C ILE A 339 -10.10 -8.35 8.47
N ILE A 340 -9.44 -8.16 9.60
CA ILE A 340 -9.78 -7.14 10.59
C ILE A 340 -9.26 -5.79 10.09
N VAL A 341 -10.18 -4.89 9.70
CA VAL A 341 -9.80 -3.59 9.10
C VAL A 341 -9.46 -2.57 10.18
N ARG A 342 -8.25 -2.64 10.75
CA ARG A 342 -7.76 -1.74 11.80
C ARG A 342 -6.30 -1.32 11.60
N GLN A 343 -5.90 -0.21 12.24
CA GLN A 343 -4.52 0.28 12.18
C GLN A 343 -3.55 -0.67 12.90
N GLU A 344 -4.00 -1.35 13.94
CA GLU A 344 -3.25 -2.39 14.64
C GLU A 344 -2.92 -3.55 13.71
N THR A 345 -3.85 -3.98 12.86
CA THR A 345 -3.62 -5.03 11.85
C THR A 345 -2.47 -4.67 10.91
N ARG A 346 -2.42 -3.42 10.43
CA ARG A 346 -1.29 -2.94 9.61
C ARG A 346 0.04 -3.04 10.36
N LYS A 347 0.07 -2.66 11.64
CA LYS A 347 1.28 -2.76 12.47
C LYS A 347 1.72 -4.22 12.61
N ILE A 348 0.79 -5.13 12.90
CA ILE A 348 1.07 -6.57 13.03
C ILE A 348 1.63 -7.13 11.72
N LEU A 349 1.00 -6.84 10.58
CA LEU A 349 1.49 -7.26 9.26
C LEU A 349 2.90 -6.72 8.96
N THR A 350 3.19 -5.48 9.37
CA THR A 350 4.53 -4.90 9.25
C THR A 350 5.53 -5.67 10.09
N GLN A 351 5.20 -5.95 11.36
CA GLN A 351 6.09 -6.71 12.26
C GLN A 351 6.35 -8.12 11.73
N LEU A 352 5.33 -8.77 11.18
CA LEU A 352 5.44 -10.10 10.57
C LEU A 352 6.34 -10.11 9.32
N LEU A 353 6.24 -9.10 8.45
CA LEU A 353 7.15 -8.92 7.32
C LEU A 353 8.60 -8.74 7.80
N ILE A 354 8.82 -7.90 8.82
CA ILE A 354 10.15 -7.63 9.38
C ILE A 354 10.69 -8.83 10.17
N ALA A 355 9.84 -9.61 10.83
CA ALA A 355 10.21 -10.79 11.62
C ALA A 355 10.91 -11.87 10.77
N HIS A 356 10.67 -11.91 9.46
CA HIS A 356 11.41 -12.78 8.54
C HIS A 356 12.92 -12.52 8.55
N LEU A 357 13.36 -11.31 8.92
CA LEU A 357 14.78 -10.97 9.07
C LEU A 357 15.41 -11.56 10.34
N ALA A 358 14.61 -12.06 11.29
CA ALA A 358 15.14 -12.78 12.45
C ALA A 358 15.85 -14.07 12.03
N ASN A 359 15.44 -14.67 10.90
CA ASN A 359 16.14 -15.81 10.32
C ASN A 359 17.48 -15.33 9.70
N PRO A 360 18.64 -15.86 10.16
CA PRO A 360 19.93 -15.45 9.65
C PRO A 360 20.16 -15.71 8.16
N PHE A 361 19.53 -16.74 7.60
CA PHE A 361 19.57 -17.03 6.17
C PHE A 361 18.88 -15.92 5.38
N ASN A 362 17.68 -15.51 5.78
CA ASN A 362 16.92 -14.46 5.10
C ASN A 362 17.66 -13.11 5.12
N ALA A 363 18.19 -12.70 6.28
CA ALA A 363 18.97 -11.46 6.38
C ALA A 363 20.21 -11.47 5.47
N LYS A 364 20.90 -12.62 5.34
CA LYS A 364 22.03 -12.78 4.41
C LYS A 364 21.59 -12.69 2.95
N GLN A 365 20.46 -13.32 2.57
CA GLN A 365 19.91 -13.25 1.22
C GLN A 365 19.56 -11.80 0.84
N VAL A 366 18.89 -11.08 1.74
CA VAL A 366 18.56 -9.65 1.57
C VAL A 366 19.82 -8.83 1.36
N CYS A 367 20.83 -8.95 2.22
CA CYS A 367 22.08 -8.21 2.05
C CYS A 367 22.87 -8.60 0.80
N SER A 368 22.79 -9.87 0.37
CA SER A 368 23.41 -10.31 -0.89
C SER A 368 22.77 -9.61 -2.08
N GLU A 369 21.44 -9.49 -2.11
CA GLU A 369 20.71 -8.81 -3.18
C GLU A 369 20.97 -7.29 -3.22
N ILE A 370 21.21 -6.68 -2.05
CA ILE A 370 21.64 -5.26 -1.95
C ILE A 370 23.04 -5.05 -2.58
N GLY A 371 23.84 -6.11 -2.75
CA GLY A 371 25.18 -6.02 -3.34
C GLY A 371 26.27 -5.48 -2.39
N ILE A 372 26.00 -5.42 -1.08
CA ILE A 372 26.97 -4.94 -0.08
C ILE A 372 27.99 -6.02 0.30
N LYS A 373 29.26 -5.64 0.46
CA LYS A 373 30.37 -6.56 0.78
C LYS A 373 31.15 -6.13 2.03
N GLY A 374 31.95 -7.05 2.56
CA GLY A 374 32.93 -6.77 3.62
C GLY A 374 32.32 -6.42 4.99
N LYS A 375 32.96 -5.49 5.70
CA LYS A 375 32.59 -5.10 7.07
C LYS A 375 31.18 -4.50 7.15
N ASN A 376 30.82 -3.65 6.18
CA ASN A 376 29.51 -3.00 6.16
C ASN A 376 28.37 -4.01 5.96
N ALA A 377 28.60 -5.07 5.17
CA ALA A 377 27.63 -6.16 5.02
C ALA A 377 27.34 -6.86 6.36
N LYS A 378 28.38 -7.18 7.14
CA LYS A 378 28.21 -7.80 8.47
C LYS A 378 27.44 -6.90 9.43
N ILE A 379 27.72 -5.59 9.41
CA ILE A 379 27.01 -4.60 10.24
C ILE A 379 25.54 -4.53 9.83
N LEU A 380 25.24 -4.46 8.53
CA LEU A 380 23.86 -4.38 8.05
C LEU A 380 23.07 -5.65 8.37
N ILE A 381 23.65 -6.84 8.14
CA ILE A 381 23.03 -8.13 8.49
C ILE A 381 22.66 -8.15 9.98
N LYS A 382 23.58 -7.76 10.86
CA LYS A 382 23.33 -7.73 12.30
C LYS A 382 22.19 -6.79 12.66
N LYS A 383 22.17 -5.57 12.12
CA LYS A 383 21.09 -4.59 12.38
C LYS A 383 19.72 -5.08 11.87
N LEU A 384 19.69 -5.73 10.71
CA LEU A 384 18.46 -6.30 10.16
C LEU A 384 17.95 -7.47 11.02
N GLN A 385 18.85 -8.33 11.50
CA GLN A 385 18.52 -9.43 12.41
C GLN A 385 17.99 -8.92 13.74
N GLU A 386 18.69 -7.99 14.39
CA GLU A 386 18.24 -7.34 15.64
C GLU A 386 16.83 -6.75 15.46
N LYS A 387 16.58 -6.10 14.32
CA LYS A 387 15.25 -5.57 14.01
C LYS A 387 14.20 -6.67 13.83
N GLY A 388 14.54 -7.76 13.13
CA GLY A 388 13.66 -8.92 12.95
C GLY A 388 13.34 -9.62 14.26
N GLU A 389 14.33 -9.81 15.13
CA GLU A 389 14.17 -10.41 16.46
C GLU A 389 13.28 -9.54 17.36
N MET A 390 13.48 -8.22 17.35
CA MET A 390 12.59 -7.29 18.06
C MET A 390 11.15 -7.38 17.54
N ALA A 391 10.96 -7.42 16.22
CA ALA A 391 9.63 -7.54 15.61
C ALA A 391 8.93 -8.86 16.01
N ALA A 392 9.67 -9.98 15.98
CA ALA A 392 9.18 -11.27 16.44
C ALA A 392 8.87 -11.29 17.95
N GLY A 393 9.67 -10.59 18.75
CA GLY A 393 9.49 -10.46 20.20
C GLY A 393 8.32 -9.56 20.63
N GLU A 394 7.92 -8.59 19.80
CA GLU A 394 6.75 -7.73 20.05
C GLU A 394 5.43 -8.43 19.71
N PHE A 395 5.43 -9.36 18.76
CA PHE A 395 4.23 -10.07 18.30
C PHE A 395 3.41 -10.77 19.40
N PRO A 396 4.01 -11.50 20.37
CA PRO A 396 3.30 -12.11 21.49
C PRO A 396 2.32 -11.17 22.20
N LYS A 397 2.73 -9.91 22.45
CA LYS A 397 1.89 -8.92 23.13
C LYS A 397 0.65 -8.58 22.32
N TYR A 398 0.78 -8.46 21.00
CA TYR A 398 -0.35 -8.21 20.11
C TYR A 398 -1.28 -9.42 20.04
N CYS A 399 -0.73 -10.62 19.99
CA CYS A 399 -1.49 -11.87 19.98
C CYS A 399 -2.32 -12.03 21.27
N GLU A 400 -1.69 -11.80 22.41
CA GLU A 400 -2.32 -11.86 23.73
C GLU A 400 -3.47 -10.85 23.84
N LEU A 401 -3.22 -9.57 23.54
CA LEU A 401 -4.26 -8.53 23.61
C LEU A 401 -5.45 -8.82 22.69
N ALA A 402 -5.18 -9.29 21.46
CA ALA A 402 -6.21 -9.60 20.49
C ALA A 402 -7.07 -10.80 20.94
N ARG A 403 -6.44 -11.86 21.43
CA ARG A 403 -7.12 -13.07 21.92
C ARG A 403 -7.93 -12.79 23.19
N LYS A 404 -7.38 -12.04 24.16
CA LYS A 404 -8.15 -11.58 25.34
C LYS A 404 -9.40 -10.81 24.94
N LYS A 405 -9.27 -9.88 23.99
CA LYS A 405 -10.41 -9.09 23.50
C LYS A 405 -11.48 -9.97 22.85
N THR A 406 -11.08 -10.89 21.98
CA THR A 406 -12.02 -11.82 21.33
C THR A 406 -12.67 -12.75 22.34
N PHE A 407 -11.90 -13.25 23.31
CA PHE A 407 -12.40 -14.15 24.35
C PHE A 407 -13.45 -13.47 25.22
N LYS A 408 -13.15 -12.28 25.75
CA LYS A 408 -14.09 -11.48 26.54
C LYS A 408 -15.40 -11.20 25.82
N ALA A 409 -15.38 -11.04 24.50
CA ALA A 409 -16.59 -10.78 23.72
C ALA A 409 -17.45 -12.02 23.49
N ASN A 410 -16.88 -13.24 23.55
CA ASN A 410 -17.54 -14.46 23.05
C ASN A 410 -17.57 -15.62 24.05
N TYR A 411 -17.04 -15.48 25.28
CA TYR A 411 -16.94 -16.60 26.21
C TYR A 411 -18.28 -17.25 26.58
N HIS A 412 -19.37 -16.48 26.53
CA HIS A 412 -20.73 -17.01 26.74
C HIS A 412 -21.13 -18.09 25.72
N VAL A 413 -20.55 -18.06 24.51
CA VAL A 413 -20.90 -18.97 23.40
C VAL A 413 -19.79 -19.98 23.07
N TYR A 414 -18.65 -19.95 23.78
CA TYR A 414 -17.60 -20.96 23.58
C TYR A 414 -18.05 -22.33 24.10
N LEU A 415 -18.09 -23.30 23.20
CA LEU A 415 -18.39 -24.70 23.52
C LEU A 415 -17.29 -25.38 24.32
N SER A 416 -16.07 -24.84 24.29
CA SER A 416 -14.91 -25.36 25.02
C SER A 416 -14.90 -25.01 26.52
N ILE A 417 -15.84 -24.16 26.98
CA ILE A 417 -15.98 -23.75 28.38
C ILE A 417 -17.19 -24.46 28.97
N ASP A 418 -17.03 -25.11 30.12
CA ASP A 418 -18.12 -25.80 30.78
C ASP A 418 -19.10 -24.82 31.47
N GLY A 419 -20.24 -25.33 31.95
CA GLY A 419 -21.27 -24.49 32.57
C GLY A 419 -20.83 -23.83 33.89
N LYS A 420 -19.91 -24.45 34.64
CA LYS A 420 -19.43 -23.92 35.92
C LYS A 420 -18.41 -22.82 35.70
N GLU A 421 -17.45 -23.05 34.82
CA GLU A 421 -16.45 -22.06 34.42
C GLU A 421 -17.11 -20.83 33.78
N ARG A 422 -18.16 -21.03 32.97
CA ARG A 422 -18.92 -19.92 32.38
C ARG A 422 -19.65 -19.10 33.44
N ALA A 423 -20.23 -19.74 34.46
CA ALA A 423 -20.87 -19.03 35.57
C ALA A 423 -19.86 -18.24 36.40
N GLU A 424 -18.68 -18.81 36.66
CA GLU A 424 -17.60 -18.13 37.38
C GLU A 424 -17.09 -16.90 36.61
N LEU A 425 -16.88 -17.01 35.29
CA LEU A 425 -16.50 -15.89 34.44
C LEU A 425 -17.56 -14.79 34.44
N ALA A 426 -18.84 -15.14 34.39
CA ALA A 426 -19.95 -14.18 34.41
C ALA A 426 -20.04 -13.45 35.76
N GLU A 427 -19.91 -14.17 36.87
CA GLU A 427 -19.89 -13.58 38.22
C GLU A 427 -18.73 -12.59 38.37
N ALA A 428 -17.52 -12.97 37.92
CA ALA A 428 -16.35 -12.11 37.97
C ALA A 428 -16.49 -10.88 37.05
N GLU A 429 -17.12 -11.01 35.89
CA GLU A 429 -17.40 -9.88 34.99
C GLU A 429 -18.40 -8.89 35.61
N ASP A 430 -19.46 -9.39 36.24
CA ASP A 430 -20.47 -8.56 36.91
C ASP A 430 -19.88 -7.83 38.13
N GLU A 431 -19.02 -8.51 38.90
CA GLU A 431 -18.24 -7.90 39.97
C GLU A 431 -17.36 -6.77 39.43
N GLN A 432 -16.61 -7.01 38.35
CA GLN A 432 -15.75 -6.00 37.74
C GLN A 432 -16.57 -4.80 37.22
N LYS A 433 -17.71 -5.05 36.57
CA LYS A 433 -18.63 -4.00 36.10
C LYS A 433 -19.21 -3.17 37.26
N ARG A 434 -19.56 -3.82 38.37
CA ARG A 434 -20.03 -3.13 39.59
C ARG A 434 -18.95 -2.22 40.16
N HIS A 435 -17.73 -2.72 40.33
CA HIS A 435 -16.61 -1.92 40.84
C HIS A 435 -16.30 -0.73 39.91
N LEU A 436 -16.36 -0.91 38.60
CA LEU A 436 -16.18 0.19 37.63
C LEU A 436 -17.28 1.26 37.70
N ARG A 437 -18.51 0.91 38.10
CA ARG A 437 -19.59 1.89 38.36
C ARG A 437 -19.33 2.66 39.65
N GLU A 438 -18.96 1.97 40.72
CA GLU A 438 -18.60 2.59 42.00
C GLU A 438 -17.43 3.58 41.86
N VAL A 439 -16.44 3.28 41.00
CA VAL A 439 -15.36 4.22 40.68
C VAL A 439 -15.88 5.49 39.98
N LYS A 440 -16.84 5.36 39.07
CA LYS A 440 -17.45 6.53 38.40
C LYS A 440 -18.29 7.37 39.36
N GLU A 441 -18.89 6.73 40.36
CA GLU A 441 -19.70 7.36 41.39
C GLU A 441 -18.85 7.95 42.54
N GLY A 442 -17.53 7.73 42.52
CA GLY A 442 -16.61 8.20 43.57
C GLY A 442 -16.60 7.34 44.84
N ASN A 443 -17.31 6.22 44.84
CA ASN A 443 -17.48 5.29 45.97
C ASN A 443 -16.32 4.29 46.10
N ARG A 444 -15.43 4.21 45.11
CA ARG A 444 -14.28 3.30 45.08
C ARG A 444 -13.09 3.93 44.34
N THR A 445 -11.86 3.57 44.72
CA THR A 445 -10.67 3.97 43.95
C THR A 445 -10.40 3.02 42.79
N LYS A 446 -9.75 3.51 41.73
CA LYS A 446 -9.44 2.69 40.54
C LYS A 446 -8.52 1.49 40.85
N ALA A 447 -7.72 1.56 41.92
CA ALA A 447 -6.83 0.48 42.34
C ALA A 447 -7.56 -0.70 42.98
N ASP A 448 -8.80 -0.49 43.46
CA ASP A 448 -9.58 -1.51 44.17
C ASP A 448 -10.59 -2.24 43.26
N VAL A 449 -10.47 -2.07 41.95
CA VAL A 449 -11.30 -2.81 40.97
C VAL A 449 -10.86 -4.27 40.97
N SER A 450 -11.82 -5.20 40.83
CA SER A 450 -11.50 -6.63 40.87
C SER A 450 -10.81 -7.03 39.57
N ASP A 451 -9.63 -7.64 39.70
CA ASP A 451 -8.87 -8.22 38.59
C ASP A 451 -9.24 -9.69 38.36
N ARG A 452 -10.18 -10.26 39.14
CA ARG A 452 -10.56 -11.68 39.06
C ARG A 452 -10.97 -12.10 37.66
N PHE A 453 -11.75 -11.27 36.97
CA PHE A 453 -12.17 -11.53 35.60
C PHE A 453 -10.98 -11.58 34.63
N ASP A 454 -10.04 -10.63 34.75
CA ASP A 454 -8.84 -10.57 33.93
C ASP A 454 -7.93 -11.78 34.16
N VAL A 455 -7.75 -12.21 35.42
CA VAL A 455 -6.97 -13.41 35.76
C VAL A 455 -7.58 -14.67 35.16
N LEU A 456 -8.90 -14.83 35.18
CA LEU A 456 -9.59 -15.98 34.59
C LEU A 456 -9.45 -15.97 33.06
N VAL A 457 -9.65 -14.81 32.42
CA VAL A 457 -9.44 -14.65 30.98
C VAL A 457 -8.00 -15.02 30.58
N ASP A 458 -7.01 -14.56 31.35
CA ASP A 458 -5.60 -14.82 31.10
C ASP A 458 -5.28 -16.32 31.16
N LYS A 459 -5.85 -17.03 32.13
CA LYS A 459 -5.70 -18.48 32.26
C LYS A 459 -6.18 -19.22 31.01
N HIS A 460 -7.32 -18.83 30.43
CA HIS A 460 -7.86 -19.47 29.23
C HIS A 460 -7.09 -19.09 27.96
N VAL A 461 -6.65 -17.84 27.85
CA VAL A 461 -6.00 -17.33 26.64
C VAL A 461 -4.52 -17.75 26.56
N LYS A 462 -3.86 -18.02 27.69
CA LYS A 462 -2.42 -18.31 27.72
C LYS A 462 -2.02 -19.52 26.87
N SER A 463 -2.73 -20.64 26.99
CA SER A 463 -2.44 -21.86 26.20
C SER A 463 -2.54 -21.58 24.70
N ASP A 464 -3.57 -20.85 24.29
CA ASP A 464 -3.82 -20.46 22.91
C ASP A 464 -2.74 -19.52 22.35
N VAL A 465 -2.27 -18.58 23.18
CA VAL A 465 -1.17 -17.68 22.84
C VAL A 465 0.13 -18.45 22.67
N ASP A 466 0.44 -19.39 23.56
CA ASP A 466 1.64 -20.21 23.48
C ASP A 466 1.66 -21.07 22.20
N ILE A 467 0.51 -21.66 21.82
CA ILE A 467 0.35 -22.40 20.57
C ILE A 467 0.60 -21.47 19.36
N ALA A 468 -0.01 -20.28 19.34
CA ALA A 468 0.17 -19.32 18.27
C ALA A 468 1.63 -18.87 18.13
N ILE A 469 2.31 -18.57 19.24
CA ILE A 469 3.72 -18.16 19.25
C ILE A 469 4.62 -19.29 18.76
N LYS A 470 4.36 -20.54 19.18
CA LYS A 470 5.11 -21.70 18.71
C LYS A 470 4.93 -21.89 17.20
N ALA A 471 3.70 -21.78 16.69
CA ALA A 471 3.43 -21.87 15.25
C ALA A 471 4.14 -20.76 14.44
N LEU A 472 4.17 -19.53 14.96
CA LEU A 472 4.91 -18.43 14.33
C LEU A 472 6.42 -18.71 14.28
N LYS A 473 7.01 -19.15 15.41
CA LYS A 473 8.44 -19.49 15.46
C LYS A 473 8.77 -20.59 14.47
N ASN A 474 7.99 -21.66 14.46
CA ASN A 474 8.13 -22.73 13.49
C ASN A 474 8.10 -22.18 12.06
N SER A 475 7.11 -21.36 11.70
CA SER A 475 7.01 -20.78 10.35
C SER A 475 8.19 -19.90 9.95
N LEU A 476 8.81 -19.19 10.91
CA LEU A 476 9.97 -18.31 10.65
C LEU A 476 11.29 -19.08 10.47
N PHE A 477 11.43 -20.26 11.08
CA PHE A 477 12.68 -21.03 11.15
C PHE A 477 12.63 -22.39 10.43
N GLU A 478 11.46 -22.95 10.09
CA GLU A 478 11.31 -24.24 9.38
C GLU A 478 11.83 -24.20 7.93
N ASN A 479 11.99 -23.01 7.34
CA ASN A 479 12.62 -22.83 6.03
C ASN A 479 14.09 -23.28 5.99
N ASP A 480 14.76 -23.47 7.13
CA ASP A 480 16.12 -24.01 7.16
C ASP A 480 16.17 -25.50 6.78
N THR A 481 15.15 -26.29 7.17
CA THR A 481 15.09 -27.74 6.91
C THR A 481 14.66 -28.07 5.48
N VAL A 482 13.61 -27.44 4.97
CA VAL A 482 13.06 -27.75 3.63
C VAL A 482 14.00 -27.27 2.51
N ILE A 483 14.72 -26.15 2.70
CA ILE A 483 15.70 -25.66 1.72
C ILE A 483 16.97 -26.53 1.71
N LEU A 484 17.38 -27.08 2.87
CA LEU A 484 18.48 -28.04 2.95
C LEU A 484 18.12 -29.41 2.36
N GLU A 485 16.88 -29.89 2.58
CA GLU A 485 16.38 -31.13 1.98
C GLU A 485 16.24 -31.04 0.45
N LYS A 486 15.63 -29.96 -0.06
CA LYS A 486 15.55 -29.72 -1.52
C LYS A 486 16.93 -29.60 -2.18
N ARG A 487 17.96 -29.09 -1.48
CA ARG A 487 19.35 -29.07 -1.97
C ARG A 487 20.06 -30.42 -1.85
N GLY A 488 19.70 -31.25 -0.89
CA GLY A 488 20.20 -32.62 -0.71
C GLY A 488 19.69 -33.58 -1.79
N GLU A 489 18.44 -33.42 -2.23
CA GLU A 489 17.85 -34.22 -3.30
C GLU A 489 18.42 -33.90 -4.69
N TYR A 490 18.72 -32.62 -4.97
CA TYR A 490 19.38 -32.24 -6.24
C TYR A 490 20.83 -32.74 -6.34
N LYS A 491 21.54 -32.92 -5.22
CA LYS A 491 22.89 -33.51 -5.21
C LYS A 491 22.92 -35.03 -5.28
N LYS A 492 21.79 -35.72 -5.05
CA LYS A 492 21.68 -37.18 -5.20
C LYS A 492 21.24 -37.64 -6.59
N LYS A 493 20.99 -36.70 -7.52
CA LYS A 493 20.60 -36.98 -8.92
C LYS A 493 21.53 -36.32 -9.95
N ILE A 494 22.84 -36.34 -9.70
CA ILE A 494 23.87 -36.13 -10.74
C ILE A 494 24.78 -37.34 -10.74
#